data_AF-A0A2N5EIN7-F1
#
_entry.id   AF-A0A2N5EIN7-F1
#
_cell.length_a   1.000
_cell.length_b   1.000
_cell.length_c   1.000
_cell.angle_alpha   90.00
_cell.angle_beta   90.00
_cell.angle_gamma   90.00
#
_symmetry.space_group_name_H-M   'P 1'
#
loop_
_entity.id
_entity.type
_entity.pdbx_description
1 polymer ?
#
loop_
_entity_poly.entity_id
_entity_poly.type
_entity_poly.pdbx_seq_one_letter_code
_entity_poly.pdbx_strand_id
1 'polypeptide(L)'
;MARMLARSGNKTTQGHIVSASSSIYDGELPLAQFGDLAWCNVCQGSFQMAATGTGWFEDGYFVADGDRVMCRCPNHTVCAVSGFFDESAHQGRLSSSFRETDPSTTHQTEPTQYAQTAKKPVSPPLPLPALIFETQKKMDDYAASDMKHGDLTAAQLREQYHLTDISSRCSPYQMADRQASARILFDEFRHLSDLYSFQGPYQELMRKMIAHMQENSGKPFSDPLLDKAMKERILEDKSTNRSPVKLKDSLNKFIDWERKFYPLADEHELYDSVMESTLPRFNNWADRINGLGITVHDTAATHITLQSLDINGDTFRATLHYRIQDHFGLDDVDVRHPLYHQFRLFRIWFVLQRWEEYGYKPFITEMNATVTIEGQREG
;
A
#
# COMPACT_ATOMS: atom_id res chain seq x y z
N MET A 1 -1.44 -14.97 28.42
CA MET A 1 -0.09 -15.54 28.58
C MET A 1 0.71 -15.10 27.38
N ALA A 2 1.91 -14.56 27.58
CA ALA A 2 2.77 -14.13 26.48
C ALA A 2 3.12 -15.34 25.60
N ARG A 3 2.96 -15.20 24.28
CA ARG A 3 3.26 -16.27 23.31
C ARG A 3 4.58 -15.98 22.63
N MET A 4 5.43 -16.99 22.53
CA MET A 4 6.75 -16.83 21.91
C MET A 4 6.59 -16.68 20.39
N LEU A 5 7.37 -15.81 19.76
CA LEU A 5 7.35 -15.65 18.31
C LEU A 5 8.23 -16.72 17.65
N ALA A 6 7.81 -17.19 16.48
CA ALA A 6 8.49 -18.23 15.72
C ALA A 6 9.52 -17.61 14.77
N ARG A 7 10.60 -18.34 14.54
CA ARG A 7 11.67 -17.97 13.60
C ARG A 7 11.94 -19.04 12.57
N SER A 8 12.67 -18.68 11.52
CA SER A 8 13.10 -19.60 10.47
C SER A 8 13.66 -20.90 11.06
N GLY A 9 13.23 -22.04 10.51
CA GLY A 9 13.67 -23.37 10.95
C GLY A 9 13.06 -23.87 12.26
N ASN A 10 12.19 -23.11 12.95
CA ASN A 10 11.42 -23.64 14.07
C ASN A 10 10.57 -24.85 13.63
N LYS A 11 10.41 -25.81 14.54
CA LYS A 11 9.61 -27.00 14.27
C LYS A 11 8.13 -26.66 14.29
N THR A 12 7.36 -27.47 13.59
CA THR A 12 5.92 -27.60 13.77
C THR A 12 5.64 -29.02 14.24
N THR A 13 4.45 -29.26 14.79
CA THR A 13 4.06 -30.61 15.27
C THR A 13 4.19 -31.71 14.20
N GLN A 14 4.15 -31.34 12.91
CA GLN A 14 4.24 -32.27 11.78
C GLN A 14 5.21 -31.79 10.68
N GLY A 15 6.24 -31.00 11.04
CA GLY A 15 7.19 -30.45 10.07
C GLY A 15 8.06 -29.31 10.62
N HIS A 16 8.31 -28.29 9.80
CA HIS A 16 9.14 -27.13 10.19
C HIS A 16 8.85 -25.89 9.32
N ILE A 17 9.21 -24.71 9.82
CA ILE A 17 9.12 -23.44 9.10
C ILE A 17 10.21 -23.40 8.02
N VAL A 18 9.83 -23.08 6.79
CA VAL A 18 10.71 -23.08 5.60
C VAL A 18 10.89 -21.72 4.95
N SER A 19 10.07 -20.72 5.30
CA SER A 19 10.33 -19.33 4.96
C SER A 19 10.14 -18.42 6.17
N ALA A 20 10.88 -17.33 6.19
CA ALA A 20 10.82 -16.29 7.20
C ALA A 20 11.30 -15.00 6.51
N SER A 21 10.44 -14.01 6.40
CA SER A 21 10.67 -12.80 5.59
C SER A 21 10.78 -11.50 6.40
N SER A 22 10.70 -11.59 7.73
CA SER A 22 10.93 -10.50 8.68
C SER A 22 12.35 -9.92 8.57
N SER A 23 12.51 -8.62 8.79
CA SER A 23 13.82 -8.00 9.00
C SER A 23 14.28 -8.00 10.48
N ILE A 24 13.45 -8.51 11.40
CA ILE A 24 13.84 -8.85 12.78
C ILE A 24 14.49 -10.23 12.83
N TYR A 25 15.65 -10.30 13.48
CA TYR A 25 16.41 -11.53 13.65
C TYR A 25 16.55 -11.89 15.13
N ASP A 26 16.38 -13.18 15.43
CA ASP A 26 16.82 -13.78 16.68
C ASP A 26 18.13 -14.55 16.43
N GLY A 27 19.24 -13.86 16.70
CA GLY A 27 20.57 -14.28 16.26
C GLY A 27 20.75 -14.02 14.76
N GLU A 28 21.06 -15.07 14.00
CA GLU A 28 21.19 -15.02 12.53
C GLU A 28 19.92 -15.47 11.80
N LEU A 29 18.86 -15.80 12.53
CA LEU A 29 17.63 -16.36 11.97
C LEU A 29 16.49 -15.33 12.01
N PRO A 30 15.85 -15.01 10.86
CA PRO A 30 14.73 -14.08 10.83
C PRO A 30 13.49 -14.68 11.50
N LEU A 31 12.67 -13.82 12.11
CA LEU A 31 11.34 -14.20 12.61
C LEU A 31 10.39 -14.54 11.43
N ALA A 32 9.38 -15.36 11.67
CA ALA A 32 8.39 -15.73 10.67
C ALA A 32 7.13 -14.86 10.80
N GLN A 33 6.59 -14.42 9.66
CA GLN A 33 5.44 -13.51 9.59
C GLN A 33 4.30 -14.06 8.72
N PHE A 34 3.19 -13.33 8.66
CA PHE A 34 2.07 -13.64 7.79
C PHE A 34 2.51 -13.75 6.33
N GLY A 35 2.09 -14.81 5.65
CA GLY A 35 2.54 -15.15 4.29
C GLY A 35 3.74 -16.10 4.25
N ASP A 36 4.47 -16.26 5.34
CA ASP A 36 5.52 -17.28 5.44
C ASP A 36 4.97 -18.70 5.57
N LEU A 37 5.80 -19.67 5.17
CA LEU A 37 5.39 -21.05 4.93
C LEU A 37 6.07 -22.03 5.90
N ALA A 38 5.32 -23.05 6.28
CA ALA A 38 5.82 -24.25 6.94
C ALA A 38 5.62 -25.48 6.06
N TRP A 39 6.62 -26.35 6.02
CA TRP A 39 6.54 -27.66 5.40
C TRP A 39 5.74 -28.61 6.29
N CYS A 40 4.86 -29.39 5.69
CA CYS A 40 4.13 -30.47 6.33
C CYS A 40 4.61 -31.83 5.83
N ASN A 41 5.13 -32.68 6.71
CA ASN A 41 5.61 -34.02 6.39
C ASN A 41 4.48 -34.99 6.01
N VAL A 42 3.23 -34.71 6.40
CA VAL A 42 2.08 -35.56 6.08
C VAL A 42 1.49 -35.17 4.72
N CYS A 43 1.26 -33.88 4.48
CA CYS A 43 0.76 -33.38 3.20
C CYS A 43 1.82 -33.30 2.10
N GLN A 44 3.11 -33.42 2.44
CA GLN A 44 4.24 -33.30 1.51
C GLN A 44 4.19 -31.98 0.71
N GLY A 45 4.04 -30.85 1.42
CA GLY A 45 3.93 -29.53 0.81
C GLY A 45 4.15 -28.39 1.81
N SER A 46 4.30 -27.17 1.28
CA SER A 46 4.46 -25.94 2.05
C SER A 46 3.13 -25.19 2.18
N PHE A 47 2.79 -24.79 3.40
CA PHE A 47 1.51 -24.16 3.72
C PHE A 47 1.73 -22.93 4.57
N GLN A 48 0.86 -21.92 4.39
CA GLN A 48 0.87 -20.72 5.21
C GLN A 48 0.58 -21.05 6.68
N MET A 49 1.06 -20.17 7.55
CA MET A 49 0.77 -20.21 8.98
C MET A 49 -0.19 -19.07 9.34
N ALA A 50 -1.03 -19.30 10.34
CA ALA A 50 -2.09 -18.36 10.71
C ALA A 50 -1.60 -16.99 11.18
N ALA A 51 -0.33 -16.90 11.63
CA ALA A 51 0.34 -15.69 12.09
C ALA A 51 -0.58 -14.78 12.91
N THR A 52 -0.71 -15.08 14.21
CA THR A 52 -1.64 -14.35 15.09
C THR A 52 -0.94 -13.50 16.15
N GLY A 53 0.40 -13.52 16.21
CA GLY A 53 1.16 -12.66 17.08
C GLY A 53 1.25 -11.24 16.52
N THR A 54 1.17 -10.22 17.38
CA THR A 54 1.13 -8.83 16.88
C THR A 54 2.50 -8.19 16.73
N GLY A 55 3.57 -8.77 17.30
CA GLY A 55 4.92 -8.19 17.26
C GLY A 55 5.00 -6.77 17.83
N TRP A 56 6.20 -6.18 17.88
CA TRP A 56 6.40 -4.80 18.34
C TRP A 56 7.27 -3.96 17.38
N PHE A 57 7.78 -4.54 16.30
CA PHE A 57 8.93 -3.95 15.58
C PHE A 57 8.77 -3.82 14.05
N GLU A 58 7.82 -4.52 13.41
CA GLU A 58 7.54 -4.44 11.95
C GLU A 58 6.05 -4.68 11.67
N ASP A 59 5.56 -4.26 10.50
CA ASP A 59 4.17 -4.50 10.11
C ASP A 59 3.90 -5.93 9.69
N GLY A 60 2.77 -6.42 10.18
CA GLY A 60 2.28 -7.74 9.87
C GLY A 60 2.20 -8.59 11.13
N TYR A 61 1.35 -9.60 11.06
CA TYR A 61 1.26 -10.54 12.15
C TYR A 61 2.46 -11.48 12.12
N PHE A 62 3.07 -11.69 13.28
CA PHE A 62 4.11 -12.69 13.48
C PHE A 62 3.48 -14.05 13.73
N VAL A 63 4.18 -15.09 13.30
CA VAL A 63 3.85 -16.45 13.67
C VAL A 63 4.20 -16.64 15.14
N ALA A 64 3.23 -16.99 15.95
CA ALA A 64 3.40 -17.22 17.38
C ALA A 64 3.26 -18.72 17.73
N ASP A 65 3.78 -19.10 18.90
CA ASP A 65 3.67 -20.46 19.43
C ASP A 65 2.21 -20.91 19.46
N GLY A 66 1.93 -22.09 18.90
CA GLY A 66 0.58 -22.64 18.80
C GLY A 66 -0.23 -22.17 17.58
N ASP A 67 0.30 -21.28 16.72
CA ASP A 67 -0.37 -20.93 15.47
C ASP A 67 -0.55 -22.14 14.57
N ARG A 68 -1.69 -22.18 13.87
CA ARG A 68 -2.03 -23.29 12.98
C ARG A 68 -1.28 -23.18 11.66
N VAL A 69 -0.75 -24.31 11.19
CA VAL A 69 -0.31 -24.49 9.80
C VAL A 69 -1.55 -24.81 8.97
N MET A 70 -1.82 -24.02 7.93
CA MET A 70 -3.05 -24.03 7.14
C MET A 70 -3.12 -25.20 6.12
N CYS A 71 -2.54 -26.34 6.48
CA CYS A 71 -2.73 -27.60 5.77
C CYS A 71 -4.01 -28.31 6.27
N ARG A 72 -4.38 -29.44 5.64
CA ARG A 72 -5.55 -30.23 6.03
C ARG A 72 -5.32 -31.18 7.21
N CYS A 73 -4.11 -31.21 7.78
CA CYS A 73 -3.81 -32.10 8.90
C CYS A 73 -4.48 -31.62 10.21
N PRO A 74 -5.06 -32.54 11.00
CA PRO A 74 -5.61 -32.18 12.30
C PRO A 74 -4.49 -31.76 13.26
N ASN A 75 -4.74 -30.70 14.04
CA ASN A 75 -3.86 -30.21 15.10
C ASN A 75 -2.41 -29.89 14.67
N HIS A 76 -2.19 -29.50 13.41
CA HIS A 76 -0.86 -29.09 12.93
C HIS A 76 -0.57 -27.65 13.36
N THR A 77 0.19 -27.48 14.44
CA THR A 77 0.58 -26.17 14.99
C THR A 77 2.09 -25.92 14.97
N VAL A 78 2.46 -24.65 15.08
CA VAL A 78 3.83 -24.14 15.20
C VAL A 78 4.35 -24.31 16.64
N CYS A 79 5.61 -24.72 16.77
CA CYS A 79 6.31 -24.83 18.05
C CYS A 79 7.45 -23.80 18.07
N ALA A 80 7.17 -22.62 18.62
CA ALA A 80 8.09 -21.48 18.53
C ALA A 80 9.22 -21.60 19.55
N VAL A 81 10.43 -21.23 19.13
CA VAL A 81 11.61 -21.12 19.99
C VAL A 81 12.39 -19.87 19.56
N SER A 82 12.20 -18.78 20.30
CA SER A 82 12.95 -17.53 20.14
C SER A 82 13.08 -16.74 21.44
N GLY A 83 13.92 -15.70 21.44
CA GLY A 83 13.99 -14.71 22.52
C GLY A 83 12.85 -13.69 22.56
N PHE A 84 11.88 -13.77 21.64
CA PHE A 84 10.85 -12.74 21.42
C PHE A 84 9.45 -13.23 21.81
N PHE A 85 8.66 -12.34 22.41
CA PHE A 85 7.32 -12.65 22.93
C PHE A 85 6.29 -11.61 22.50
N ASP A 86 5.08 -12.10 22.24
CA ASP A 86 3.86 -11.33 22.02
C ASP A 86 3.08 -11.23 23.34
N GLU A 87 2.85 -10.01 23.84
CA GLU A 87 2.14 -9.75 25.10
C GLU A 87 0.66 -9.35 24.92
N SER A 88 0.09 -9.47 23.72
CA SER A 88 -1.31 -9.11 23.44
C SER A 88 -2.32 -10.21 23.84
N ALA A 89 -2.44 -10.52 25.13
CA ALA A 89 -3.52 -11.38 25.61
C ALA A 89 -4.66 -10.54 26.21
N HIS A 90 -5.64 -10.10 25.41
CA HIS A 90 -7.08 -10.10 25.74
C HIS A 90 -7.94 -9.48 24.61
N GLN A 91 -8.58 -10.35 23.82
CA GLN A 91 -9.85 -10.24 23.05
C GLN A 91 -9.65 -11.10 21.79
N GLY A 92 -10.38 -12.18 21.49
CA GLY A 92 -11.73 -12.55 21.87
C GLY A 92 -12.50 -12.90 20.58
N ARG A 93 -12.39 -14.17 20.16
CA ARG A 93 -13.05 -14.89 19.04
C ARG A 93 -14.35 -14.32 18.45
N LEU A 94 -14.50 -14.53 17.12
CA LEU A 94 -15.66 -15.00 16.32
C LEU A 94 -15.60 -14.32 14.93
N SER A 95 -16.00 -14.87 13.77
CA SER A 95 -16.58 -16.15 13.34
C SER A 95 -16.52 -16.16 11.80
N SER A 96 -16.16 -17.30 11.23
CA SER A 96 -16.08 -17.57 9.78
C SER A 96 -17.44 -17.95 9.17
N SER A 97 -17.71 -17.50 7.95
CA SER A 97 -18.53 -18.25 6.99
C SER A 97 -18.29 -17.81 5.54
N PHE A 98 -17.40 -18.52 4.83
CA PHE A 98 -17.39 -18.57 3.36
C PHE A 98 -18.00 -19.92 2.95
N ARG A 99 -18.97 -19.89 2.04
CA ARG A 99 -19.53 -21.08 1.38
C ARG A 99 -18.80 -21.30 0.06
N GLU A 100 -18.25 -22.48 -0.11
CA GLU A 100 -17.76 -23.05 -1.37
C GLU A 100 -18.96 -23.46 -2.25
N THR A 101 -18.83 -23.24 -3.56
CA THR A 101 -19.53 -24.04 -4.58
C THR A 101 -18.56 -24.35 -5.71
N ASP A 102 -18.30 -25.64 -5.90
CA ASP A 102 -17.43 -26.25 -6.92
C ASP A 102 -18.10 -26.30 -8.31
N PRO A 103 -17.31 -26.54 -9.38
CA PRO A 103 -17.70 -26.36 -10.78
C PRO A 103 -18.35 -27.62 -11.37
N SER A 104 -19.26 -27.42 -12.34
CA SER A 104 -19.78 -28.49 -13.19
C SER A 104 -19.24 -28.35 -14.61
N THR A 105 -18.52 -29.38 -15.04
CA THR A 105 -17.98 -29.61 -16.38
C THR A 105 -19.11 -30.07 -17.32
N THR A 106 -19.14 -29.55 -18.55
CA THR A 106 -19.69 -30.32 -19.68
C THR A 106 -19.01 -29.93 -20.99
N HIS A 107 -18.39 -30.91 -21.62
CA HIS A 107 -17.91 -30.91 -23.00
C HIS A 107 -19.06 -30.65 -23.98
N GLN A 108 -18.87 -29.77 -24.96
CA GLN A 108 -19.43 -29.92 -26.31
C GLN A 108 -18.49 -29.32 -27.38
N THR A 109 -17.94 -30.24 -28.18
CA THR A 109 -17.51 -30.19 -29.60
C THR A 109 -17.50 -28.88 -30.38
N GLU A 110 -16.36 -28.62 -31.02
CA GLU A 110 -16.18 -27.74 -32.19
C GLU A 110 -17.12 -28.11 -33.36
N PRO A 111 -17.36 -27.13 -34.24
CA PRO A 111 -17.18 -27.35 -35.67
C PRO A 111 -16.20 -26.35 -36.28
N THR A 112 -15.25 -26.91 -37.01
CA THR A 112 -14.28 -26.25 -37.87
C THR A 112 -14.99 -25.50 -39.00
N GLN A 113 -14.71 -24.20 -39.18
CA GLN A 113 -14.98 -23.51 -40.44
C GLN A 113 -13.82 -22.59 -40.81
N TYR A 114 -13.24 -22.87 -41.97
CA TYR A 114 -12.25 -22.06 -42.66
C TYR A 114 -12.81 -20.65 -42.94
N ALA A 115 -12.20 -19.64 -42.32
CA ALA A 115 -12.38 -18.24 -42.70
C ALA A 115 -11.04 -17.67 -43.16
N GLN A 116 -11.06 -17.22 -44.41
CA GLN A 116 -10.01 -16.55 -45.15
C GLN A 116 -9.30 -15.48 -44.32
N THR A 117 -7.97 -15.42 -44.41
CA THR A 117 -7.14 -14.31 -43.94
C THR A 117 -7.49 -13.04 -44.72
N ALA A 118 -8.57 -12.37 -44.35
CA ALA A 118 -8.73 -10.96 -44.62
C ALA A 118 -7.64 -10.22 -43.81
N LYS A 119 -6.74 -9.50 -44.50
CA LYS A 119 -5.84 -8.57 -43.82
C LYS A 119 -6.71 -7.66 -42.95
N LYS A 120 -6.52 -7.70 -41.63
CA LYS A 120 -7.17 -6.78 -40.69
C LYS A 120 -7.04 -5.37 -41.26
N PRO A 121 -8.13 -4.56 -41.31
CA PRO A 121 -8.01 -3.16 -41.68
C PRO A 121 -6.95 -2.52 -40.79
N VAL A 122 -6.03 -1.78 -41.40
CA VAL A 122 -4.91 -1.21 -40.67
C VAL A 122 -5.44 -0.16 -39.72
N SER A 123 -5.26 -0.40 -38.42
CA SER A 123 -5.56 0.57 -37.38
C SER A 123 -4.70 1.82 -37.54
N PRO A 124 -5.25 3.03 -37.30
CA PRO A 124 -4.43 4.23 -37.19
C PRO A 124 -3.46 4.13 -35.98
N PRO A 125 -2.44 5.01 -35.93
CA PRO A 125 -1.58 5.16 -34.75
C PRO A 125 -2.36 5.58 -33.50
N LEU A 126 -1.96 5.07 -32.33
CA LEU A 126 -2.40 5.57 -31.03
C LEU A 126 -2.00 7.05 -30.89
N PRO A 127 -2.94 7.98 -30.65
CA PRO A 127 -2.61 9.37 -30.39
C PRO A 127 -1.83 9.53 -29.09
N LEU A 128 -0.74 10.30 -29.10
CA LEU A 128 0.06 10.58 -27.91
C LEU A 128 -0.02 12.07 -27.52
N PRO A 129 0.00 12.40 -26.21
CA PRO A 129 0.07 11.48 -25.07
C PRO A 129 -1.23 10.69 -24.85
N ALA A 130 -1.13 9.43 -24.44
CA ALA A 130 -2.27 8.54 -24.18
C ALA A 130 -2.38 8.18 -22.69
N LEU A 131 -3.55 8.35 -22.07
CA LEU A 131 -3.85 7.82 -20.74
C LEU A 131 -4.08 6.31 -20.87
N ILE A 132 -3.12 5.52 -20.41
CA ILE A 132 -3.12 4.07 -20.60
C ILE A 132 -3.59 3.32 -19.35
N PHE A 133 -3.69 4.01 -18.22
CA PHE A 133 -4.21 3.45 -16.99
C PHE A 133 -4.71 4.56 -16.05
N GLU A 134 -5.85 4.31 -15.42
CA GLU A 134 -6.35 5.08 -14.29
C GLU A 134 -6.90 4.15 -13.21
N THR A 135 -6.68 4.49 -11.94
CA THR A 135 -7.31 3.81 -10.82
C THR A 135 -8.82 4.08 -10.77
N GLN A 136 -9.57 3.18 -10.12
CA GLN A 136 -10.99 3.46 -9.84
C GLN A 136 -11.19 4.67 -8.91
N LYS A 137 -10.23 4.94 -8.02
CA LYS A 137 -10.22 6.15 -7.19
C LYS A 137 -9.96 7.36 -8.08
N LYS A 138 -10.76 8.39 -7.86
CA LYS A 138 -10.78 9.60 -8.67
C LYS A 138 -9.58 10.49 -8.35
N MET A 139 -8.93 11.01 -9.39
CA MET A 139 -7.92 12.06 -9.28
C MET A 139 -8.57 13.39 -8.85
N ASP A 140 -7.90 14.15 -8.00
CA ASP A 140 -8.35 15.43 -7.45
C ASP A 140 -9.67 15.29 -6.63
N ASP A 141 -9.78 14.24 -5.81
CA ASP A 141 -10.99 13.92 -5.03
C ASP A 141 -11.04 14.57 -3.64
N TYR A 142 -11.35 15.87 -3.62
CA TYR A 142 -11.58 16.61 -2.37
C TYR A 142 -12.85 16.21 -1.62
N ALA A 143 -13.66 15.28 -2.15
CA ALA A 143 -14.87 14.78 -1.48
C ALA A 143 -14.64 13.47 -0.72
N ALA A 144 -13.41 12.94 -0.74
CA ALA A 144 -13.06 11.71 -0.02
C ALA A 144 -13.25 11.83 1.50
N SER A 145 -13.36 10.69 2.19
CA SER A 145 -13.69 10.60 3.61
C SER A 145 -12.63 11.26 4.52
N ASP A 146 -11.37 11.08 4.17
CA ASP A 146 -10.17 11.64 4.79
C ASP A 146 -9.95 13.12 4.46
N MET A 147 -10.68 13.69 3.50
CA MET A 147 -10.63 15.10 3.12
C MET A 147 -11.59 15.99 3.93
N LYS A 148 -12.43 15.40 4.79
CA LYS A 148 -13.35 16.15 5.65
C LYS A 148 -12.60 16.89 6.76
N HIS A 149 -13.09 18.07 7.17
CA HIS A 149 -12.51 18.84 8.27
C HIS A 149 -13.57 19.70 8.98
N GLY A 150 -13.34 20.01 10.25
CA GLY A 150 -14.16 20.96 11.02
C GLY A 150 -15.65 20.62 11.15
N ASP A 151 -16.01 19.35 11.12
CA ASP A 151 -17.39 18.84 11.04
C ASP A 151 -17.80 18.00 12.27
N LEU A 152 -16.89 17.79 13.23
CA LEU A 152 -17.15 17.05 14.47
C LEU A 152 -17.16 18.00 15.67
N THR A 153 -18.14 17.82 16.54
CA THR A 153 -18.22 18.49 17.85
C THR A 153 -17.26 17.85 18.86
N ALA A 154 -16.95 18.57 19.94
CA ALA A 154 -16.17 18.02 21.05
C ALA A 154 -16.84 16.79 21.70
N ALA A 155 -18.17 16.77 21.75
CA ALA A 155 -18.93 15.64 22.29
C ALA A 155 -18.74 14.40 21.41
N GLN A 156 -18.86 14.53 20.08
CA GLN A 156 -18.62 13.42 19.15
C GLN A 156 -17.20 12.87 19.29
N LEU A 157 -16.17 13.73 19.31
CA LEU A 157 -14.78 13.30 19.47
C LEU A 157 -14.58 12.49 20.76
N ARG A 158 -15.16 12.93 21.87
CA ARG A 158 -14.99 12.28 23.19
C ARG A 158 -15.83 11.02 23.37
N GLU A 159 -17.08 11.05 22.91
CA GLU A 159 -18.06 10.00 23.18
C GLU A 159 -18.06 8.91 22.11
N GLN A 160 -17.88 9.28 20.84
CA GLN A 160 -17.95 8.33 19.71
C GLN A 160 -16.57 7.82 19.29
N TYR A 161 -15.54 8.66 19.36
CA TYR A 161 -14.17 8.28 18.99
C TYR A 161 -13.26 8.05 20.20
N HIS A 162 -13.79 8.21 21.41
CA HIS A 162 -13.05 8.02 22.67
C HIS A 162 -11.74 8.84 22.75
N LEU A 163 -11.75 10.02 22.11
CA LEU A 163 -10.61 10.94 22.09
C LEU A 163 -10.68 11.85 23.31
N THR A 164 -10.38 11.30 24.49
CA THR A 164 -10.38 12.06 25.75
C THR A 164 -8.98 12.51 26.20
N ASP A 165 -7.95 11.77 25.78
CA ASP A 165 -6.53 12.13 25.94
C ASP A 165 -5.95 12.46 24.58
N ILE A 166 -5.56 13.72 24.35
CA ILE A 166 -5.09 14.20 23.04
C ILE A 166 -3.62 14.60 23.09
N SER A 167 -3.21 15.33 24.12
CA SER A 167 -1.91 15.97 24.19
C SER A 167 -1.32 15.80 25.58
N SER A 168 -0.01 15.53 25.64
CA SER A 168 0.72 15.54 26.91
C SER A 168 1.09 16.96 27.38
N ARG A 169 0.96 17.95 26.48
CA ARG A 169 1.41 19.32 26.68
C ARG A 169 0.26 20.28 26.94
N CYS A 170 -0.97 19.92 26.56
CA CYS A 170 -2.15 20.71 26.84
C CYS A 170 -3.44 19.89 26.92
N SER A 171 -4.50 20.50 27.47
CA SER A 171 -5.85 19.95 27.45
C SER A 171 -6.71 20.74 26.44
N PRO A 172 -6.76 20.32 25.16
CA PRO A 172 -7.37 21.11 24.10
C PRO A 172 -8.87 21.35 24.34
N TYR A 173 -9.58 20.43 25.00
CA TYR A 173 -11.00 20.62 25.37
C TYR A 173 -11.24 21.70 26.45
N GLN A 174 -10.22 22.11 27.20
CA GLN A 174 -10.34 23.02 28.34
C GLN A 174 -9.69 24.40 28.11
N MET A 175 -8.77 24.51 27.15
CA MET A 175 -8.00 25.75 26.93
C MET A 175 -8.76 26.86 26.18
N ALA A 176 -9.26 27.90 26.85
CA ALA A 176 -10.01 28.97 26.17
C ALA A 176 -9.34 29.53 24.90
N ASP A 177 -8.02 29.73 24.89
CA ASP A 177 -7.27 30.16 23.70
C ASP A 177 -7.03 28.97 22.72
N ARG A 178 -7.90 28.89 21.71
CA ARG A 178 -7.84 27.88 20.65
C ARG A 178 -6.56 27.98 19.83
N GLN A 179 -6.09 29.19 19.52
CA GLN A 179 -4.88 29.38 18.71
C GLN A 179 -3.64 28.93 19.47
N ALA A 180 -3.54 29.26 20.75
CA ALA A 180 -2.44 28.78 21.60
C ALA A 180 -2.45 27.25 21.72
N SER A 181 -3.63 26.66 21.92
CA SER A 181 -3.76 25.20 21.97
C SER A 181 -3.35 24.54 20.64
N ALA A 182 -3.80 25.07 19.51
CA ALA A 182 -3.43 24.54 18.20
C ALA A 182 -1.91 24.61 17.96
N ARG A 183 -1.24 25.71 18.34
CA ARG A 183 0.23 25.81 18.25
C ARG A 183 0.93 24.71 19.06
N ILE A 184 0.50 24.46 20.30
CA ILE A 184 1.05 23.38 21.14
C ILE A 184 0.84 22.00 20.49
N LEU A 185 -0.35 21.77 19.94
CA LEU A 185 -0.69 20.52 19.27
C LEU A 185 0.16 20.31 18.02
N PHE A 186 0.35 21.32 17.17
CA PHE A 186 1.23 21.21 16.00
C PHE A 186 2.70 21.00 16.37
N ASP A 187 3.18 21.63 17.45
CA ASP A 187 4.53 21.40 17.94
C ASP A 187 4.70 19.95 18.47
N GLU A 188 3.71 19.42 19.18
CA GLU A 188 3.70 18.01 19.59
C GLU A 188 3.57 17.07 18.38
N PHE A 189 2.75 17.41 17.38
CA PHE A 189 2.62 16.66 16.13
C PHE A 189 3.99 16.51 15.46
N ARG A 190 4.71 17.61 15.23
CA ARG A 190 6.07 17.57 14.66
C ARG A 190 7.03 16.74 15.50
N HIS A 191 7.02 16.95 16.82
CA HIS A 191 7.93 16.22 17.71
C HIS A 191 7.67 14.71 17.65
N LEU A 192 6.41 14.29 17.68
CA LEU A 192 6.05 12.89 17.56
C LEU A 192 6.38 12.33 16.18
N SER A 193 6.12 13.07 15.09
CA SER A 193 6.49 12.61 13.75
C SER A 193 7.99 12.36 13.64
N ASP A 194 8.84 13.20 14.25
CA ASP A 194 10.29 13.04 14.21
C ASP A 194 10.78 11.75 14.88
N LEU A 195 10.11 11.32 15.96
CA LEU A 195 10.44 10.11 16.70
C LEU A 195 10.17 8.84 15.89
N TYR A 196 9.25 8.95 14.95
CA TYR A 196 8.72 7.84 14.19
C TYR A 196 9.31 7.81 12.77
N SER A 197 9.61 8.95 12.16
CA SER A 197 10.34 9.03 10.89
C SER A 197 11.81 8.58 11.03
N PHE A 198 12.11 7.29 10.83
CA PHE A 198 13.46 6.75 10.96
C PHE A 198 14.38 7.16 9.77
N GLN A 199 15.14 8.23 9.97
CA GLN A 199 16.32 8.67 9.19
C GLN A 199 16.10 9.40 7.84
N GLY A 200 16.97 10.38 7.58
CA GLY A 200 17.23 10.94 6.26
C GLY A 200 16.28 12.07 5.80
N PRO A 201 16.24 12.37 4.49
CA PRO A 201 15.49 13.50 3.93
C PRO A 201 13.95 13.41 4.13
N TYR A 202 13.43 12.25 4.54
CA TYR A 202 12.00 12.02 4.77
C TYR A 202 11.48 12.65 6.08
N GLN A 203 12.35 12.84 7.09
CA GLN A 203 12.00 13.60 8.30
C GLN A 203 11.63 15.05 7.96
N GLU A 204 12.44 15.69 7.10
CA GLU A 204 12.18 17.06 6.66
C GLU A 204 10.88 17.17 5.85
N LEU A 205 10.57 16.15 5.05
CA LEU A 205 9.35 16.09 4.26
C LEU A 205 8.09 16.05 5.13
N MET A 206 8.08 15.22 6.18
CA MET A 206 6.96 15.19 7.15
C MET A 206 6.76 16.53 7.84
N ARG A 207 7.85 17.21 8.25
CA ARG A 207 7.76 18.55 8.83
C ARG A 207 7.14 19.56 7.88
N LYS A 208 7.50 19.52 6.59
CA LYS A 208 6.93 20.40 5.55
C LYS A 208 5.43 20.16 5.38
N MET A 209 5.00 18.89 5.35
CA MET A 209 3.57 18.55 5.24
C MET A 209 2.77 18.99 6.47
N ILE A 210 3.30 18.81 7.68
CA ILE A 210 2.67 19.31 8.91
C ILE A 210 2.61 20.85 8.92
N ALA A 211 3.65 21.52 8.44
CA ALA A 211 3.63 22.98 8.28
C ALA A 211 2.57 23.43 7.26
N HIS A 212 2.45 22.73 6.14
CA HIS A 212 1.43 23.00 5.13
C HIS A 212 0.00 22.79 5.68
N MET A 213 -0.23 21.76 6.48
CA MET A 213 -1.49 21.59 7.23
C MET A 213 -1.75 22.78 8.17
N GLN A 214 -0.72 23.25 8.89
CA GLN A 214 -0.84 24.37 9.82
C GLN A 214 -1.13 25.70 9.10
N GLU A 215 -0.65 25.90 7.87
CA GLU A 215 -1.02 27.03 7.01
C GLU A 215 -2.51 27.02 6.63
N ASN A 216 -3.17 25.85 6.73
CA ASN A 216 -4.60 25.68 6.57
C ASN A 216 -5.16 26.09 5.19
N SER A 217 -4.32 26.01 4.15
CA SER A 217 -4.73 26.39 2.79
C SER A 217 -5.61 25.33 2.12
N GLY A 218 -5.37 24.04 2.44
CA GLY A 218 -5.98 22.88 1.78
C GLY A 218 -5.55 22.68 0.32
N LYS A 219 -4.56 23.45 -0.16
CA LYS A 219 -4.04 23.32 -1.53
C LYS A 219 -3.20 22.05 -1.68
N PRO A 220 -3.07 21.48 -2.88
CA PRO A 220 -2.15 20.39 -3.12
C PRO A 220 -0.73 20.69 -2.64
N PHE A 221 -0.08 19.68 -2.09
CA PHE A 221 1.32 19.72 -1.67
C PHE A 221 2.15 18.87 -2.63
N SER A 222 3.27 19.41 -3.10
CA SER A 222 4.23 18.70 -3.94
C SER A 222 5.64 19.00 -3.45
N ASP A 223 6.53 18.01 -3.45
CA ASP A 223 7.94 18.19 -3.10
C ASP A 223 8.80 17.27 -3.98
N PRO A 224 9.96 17.71 -4.49
CA PRO A 224 10.84 16.85 -5.29
C PRO A 224 11.26 15.54 -4.60
N LEU A 225 11.25 15.48 -3.26
CA LEU A 225 11.51 14.25 -2.51
C LEU A 225 10.36 13.24 -2.67
N LEU A 226 9.11 13.68 -2.81
CA LEU A 226 7.96 12.83 -3.12
C LEU A 226 8.11 12.21 -4.51
N ASP A 227 8.40 13.04 -5.50
CA ASP A 227 8.63 12.61 -6.89
C ASP A 227 9.79 11.61 -6.98
N LYS A 228 10.90 11.90 -6.29
CA LYS A 228 12.08 11.04 -6.26
C LYS A 228 11.77 9.69 -5.62
N ALA A 229 11.19 9.70 -4.42
CA ALA A 229 10.85 8.47 -3.70
C ALA A 229 9.89 7.60 -4.52
N MET A 230 8.94 8.24 -5.19
CA MET A 230 7.99 7.53 -6.01
C MET A 230 8.63 6.93 -7.26
N LYS A 231 9.51 7.69 -7.92
CA LYS A 231 10.28 7.19 -9.05
C LYS A 231 11.18 6.02 -8.65
N GLU A 232 11.86 6.11 -7.51
CA GLU A 232 12.67 5.02 -6.96
C GLU A 232 11.79 3.78 -6.71
N ARG A 233 10.59 3.94 -6.13
CA ARG A 233 9.65 2.82 -5.91
C ARG A 233 9.20 2.12 -7.20
N ILE A 234 8.90 2.88 -8.24
CA ILE A 234 8.55 2.33 -9.56
C ILE A 234 9.72 1.49 -10.13
N LEU A 235 10.95 1.87 -9.81
CA LEU A 235 12.16 1.28 -10.37
C LEU A 235 12.80 0.16 -9.50
N GLU A 236 12.63 0.19 -8.17
CA GLU A 236 13.38 -0.62 -7.19
C GLU A 236 12.96 -2.10 -7.10
N ASP A 237 11.70 -2.44 -7.40
CA ASP A 237 11.26 -3.83 -7.28
C ASP A 237 11.97 -4.71 -8.34
N LYS A 238 12.71 -5.73 -7.87
CA LYS A 238 13.46 -6.66 -8.74
C LYS A 238 12.55 -7.71 -9.40
N SER A 239 11.25 -7.69 -9.11
CA SER A 239 10.27 -8.55 -9.75
C SER A 239 10.09 -8.19 -11.23
N THR A 240 9.79 -9.21 -12.04
CA THR A 240 9.38 -9.03 -13.44
C THR A 240 7.95 -8.51 -13.58
N ASN A 241 7.20 -8.40 -12.48
CA ASN A 241 5.78 -8.07 -12.52
C ASN A 241 5.49 -6.56 -12.41
N ARG A 242 6.44 -5.67 -12.69
CA ARG A 242 6.23 -4.21 -12.54
C ARG A 242 5.60 -3.58 -13.77
N SER A 243 4.85 -2.49 -13.57
CA SER A 243 4.20 -1.76 -14.66
C SER A 243 5.16 -1.32 -15.79
N PRO A 244 6.40 -0.81 -15.56
CA PRO A 244 7.27 -0.47 -16.69
C PRO A 244 7.76 -1.69 -17.48
N VAL A 245 7.90 -2.85 -16.82
CA VAL A 245 8.31 -4.10 -17.46
C VAL A 245 7.18 -4.66 -18.32
N LYS A 246 5.98 -4.76 -17.75
CA LYS A 246 4.78 -5.22 -18.46
C LYS A 246 4.43 -4.32 -19.65
N LEU A 247 4.54 -3.01 -19.48
CA LEU A 247 4.36 -2.06 -20.57
C LEU A 247 5.43 -2.19 -21.65
N LYS A 248 6.69 -2.45 -21.28
CA LYS A 248 7.73 -2.75 -22.25
C LYS A 248 7.41 -4.01 -23.07
N ASP A 249 6.95 -5.07 -22.42
CA ASP A 249 6.61 -6.33 -23.07
C ASP A 249 5.41 -6.15 -24.03
N SER A 250 4.37 -5.43 -23.59
CA SER A 250 3.21 -5.07 -24.40
C SER A 250 3.61 -4.21 -25.61
N LEU A 251 4.43 -3.18 -25.41
CA LEU A 251 4.95 -2.37 -26.52
C LEU A 251 5.74 -3.22 -27.52
N ASN A 252 6.69 -4.04 -27.06
CA ASN A 252 7.47 -4.92 -27.94
C ASN A 252 6.59 -5.83 -28.81
N LYS A 253 5.52 -6.39 -28.22
CA LYS A 253 4.62 -7.35 -28.86
C LYS A 253 3.68 -6.71 -29.88
N PHE A 254 3.17 -5.51 -29.60
CA PHE A 254 2.07 -4.91 -30.37
C PHE A 254 2.48 -3.71 -31.25
N ILE A 255 3.72 -3.22 -31.16
CA ILE A 255 4.23 -2.23 -32.12
C ILE A 255 4.15 -2.81 -33.56
N ASP A 256 3.58 -2.03 -34.48
CA ASP A 256 3.75 -2.27 -35.91
C ASP A 256 5.15 -1.80 -36.31
N TRP A 257 6.10 -2.73 -36.32
CA TRP A 257 7.51 -2.47 -36.61
C TRP A 257 7.76 -2.04 -38.07
N GLU A 258 6.89 -2.43 -39.01
CA GLU A 258 7.00 -2.03 -40.42
C GLU A 258 6.59 -0.56 -40.60
N ARG A 259 5.48 -0.17 -39.96
CA ARG A 259 4.91 1.18 -40.06
C ARG A 259 5.38 2.14 -38.97
N LYS A 260 6.10 1.63 -37.97
CA LYS A 260 6.72 2.37 -36.87
C LYS A 260 5.73 3.13 -35.99
N PHE A 261 4.64 2.48 -35.59
CA PHE A 261 3.69 3.04 -34.62
C PHE A 261 3.05 1.96 -33.76
N TYR A 262 2.48 2.35 -32.62
CA TYR A 262 1.61 1.49 -31.82
C TYR A 262 0.15 1.62 -32.32
N PRO A 263 -0.51 0.53 -32.75
CA PRO A 263 -1.86 0.62 -33.31
C PRO A 263 -2.92 0.99 -32.26
N LEU A 264 -3.81 1.94 -32.56
CA LEU A 264 -4.92 2.33 -31.70
C LEU A 264 -5.84 1.14 -31.32
N ALA A 265 -6.05 0.20 -32.22
CA ALA A 265 -6.87 -0.99 -31.96
C ALA A 265 -6.34 -1.87 -30.81
N ASP A 266 -5.04 -1.78 -30.52
CA ASP A 266 -4.37 -2.56 -29.47
C ASP A 266 -4.18 -1.73 -28.18
N GLU A 267 -4.76 -0.52 -28.06
CA GLU A 267 -4.66 0.36 -26.88
C GLU A 267 -4.98 -0.36 -25.55
N HIS A 268 -5.99 -1.24 -25.57
CA HIS A 268 -6.42 -2.03 -24.41
C HIS A 268 -5.31 -2.96 -23.86
N GLU A 269 -4.37 -3.40 -24.70
CA GLU A 269 -3.25 -4.25 -24.28
C GLU A 269 -2.25 -3.48 -23.40
N LEU A 270 -2.20 -2.15 -23.49
CA LEU A 270 -1.43 -1.33 -22.54
C LEU A 270 -2.12 -1.31 -21.19
N TYR A 271 -3.44 -1.10 -21.15
CA TYR A 271 -4.22 -1.12 -19.92
C TYR A 271 -4.15 -2.49 -19.21
N ASP A 272 -4.39 -3.57 -19.95
CA ASP A 272 -4.37 -4.93 -19.42
C ASP A 272 -2.98 -5.29 -18.87
N SER A 273 -1.91 -4.86 -19.54
CA SER A 273 -0.53 -5.06 -19.06
C SER A 273 -0.26 -4.38 -17.72
N VAL A 274 -0.87 -3.21 -17.48
CA VAL A 274 -0.78 -2.51 -16.20
C VAL A 274 -1.60 -3.23 -15.13
N MET A 275 -2.81 -3.69 -15.48
CA MET A 275 -3.68 -4.44 -14.56
C MET A 275 -3.07 -5.76 -14.11
N GLU A 276 -2.33 -6.46 -14.97
CA GLU A 276 -1.59 -7.68 -14.64
C GLU A 276 -0.32 -7.40 -13.82
N SER A 277 0.13 -6.14 -13.78
CA SER A 277 1.32 -5.74 -13.04
C SER A 277 1.03 -5.53 -11.56
N THR A 278 2.06 -5.70 -10.74
CA THR A 278 2.11 -5.11 -9.41
C THR A 278 2.21 -3.60 -9.61
N LEU A 279 1.07 -2.92 -9.54
CA LEU A 279 1.06 -1.48 -9.37
C LEU A 279 1.87 -1.14 -8.11
N PRO A 280 2.62 -0.03 -8.10
CA PRO A 280 3.24 0.44 -6.87
C PRO A 280 2.11 0.65 -5.85
N ARG A 281 1.95 -0.31 -4.92
CA ARG A 281 0.96 -0.18 -3.84
C ARG A 281 1.47 0.90 -2.90
N PHE A 282 0.66 1.95 -2.76
CA PHE A 282 0.96 3.15 -1.97
C PHE A 282 0.73 2.99 -0.48
N ASN A 283 0.10 1.89 -0.07
CA ASN A 283 -0.07 1.48 1.32
C ASN A 283 1.26 1.66 2.09
N ASN A 284 2.40 1.45 1.42
CA ASN A 284 3.73 1.45 2.00
C ASN A 284 4.48 2.80 2.02
N TRP A 285 3.88 3.91 1.57
CA TRP A 285 4.56 5.20 1.64
C TRP A 285 4.48 5.80 3.05
N ALA A 286 3.30 5.78 3.67
CA ALA A 286 3.11 6.08 5.09
C ALA A 286 4.03 5.19 5.96
N ASP A 287 4.11 3.90 5.64
CA ASP A 287 4.90 2.88 6.35
C ASP A 287 6.40 3.22 6.48
N ARG A 288 6.98 3.96 5.52
CA ARG A 288 8.41 4.33 5.55
C ARG A 288 8.69 5.74 6.07
N ILE A 289 7.77 6.69 5.86
CA ILE A 289 7.96 8.07 6.34
C ILE A 289 7.59 8.23 7.80
N ASN A 290 6.70 7.40 8.34
CA ASN A 290 6.38 7.39 9.75
C ASN A 290 7.22 6.36 10.52
N GLY A 291 8.05 5.55 9.84
CA GLY A 291 8.88 4.47 10.41
C GLY A 291 8.16 3.45 11.32
N LEU A 292 6.87 3.64 11.54
CA LEU A 292 5.97 2.79 12.30
C LEU A 292 5.29 1.77 11.41
N GLY A 293 5.46 1.86 10.08
CA GLY A 293 4.80 0.91 9.21
C GLY A 293 3.27 1.08 9.08
N ILE A 294 2.80 2.22 9.57
CA ILE A 294 1.37 2.46 9.73
C ILE A 294 0.77 2.98 8.43
N THR A 295 -0.07 2.15 7.81
CA THR A 295 -0.86 2.46 6.62
C THR A 295 -2.03 3.41 6.94
N VAL A 296 -1.89 4.73 6.86
CA VAL A 296 -3.09 5.60 6.78
C VAL A 296 -3.88 5.17 5.53
N HIS A 297 -5.18 4.86 5.67
CA HIS A 297 -5.88 4.01 4.70
C HIS A 297 -6.00 4.59 3.27
N ASP A 298 -6.30 3.66 2.36
CA ASP A 298 -6.59 3.69 0.93
C ASP A 298 -7.05 5.00 0.23
N THR A 299 -6.14 5.91 -0.11
CA THR A 299 -6.50 7.07 -0.98
C THR A 299 -5.53 7.42 -2.10
N ALA A 300 -4.72 6.45 -2.53
CA ALA A 300 -3.90 6.69 -3.71
C ALA A 300 -4.68 6.61 -5.03
N ALA A 301 -4.73 7.72 -5.78
CA ALA A 301 -5.18 7.78 -7.17
C ALA A 301 -3.96 7.76 -8.10
N THR A 302 -3.99 6.98 -9.18
CA THR A 302 -2.85 6.87 -10.12
C THR A 302 -3.33 6.94 -11.55
N HIS A 303 -2.72 7.84 -12.32
CA HIS A 303 -2.78 7.87 -13.77
C HIS A 303 -1.41 7.49 -14.33
N ILE A 304 -1.39 6.62 -15.33
CA ILE A 304 -0.20 6.34 -16.14
C ILE A 304 -0.48 6.79 -17.56
N THR A 305 0.39 7.64 -18.07
CA THR A 305 0.32 8.21 -19.41
C THR A 305 1.53 7.75 -20.21
N LEU A 306 1.29 7.16 -21.39
CA LEU A 306 2.32 7.03 -22.42
C LEU A 306 2.51 8.41 -23.06
N GLN A 307 3.57 9.12 -22.66
CA GLN A 307 3.84 10.48 -23.12
C GLN A 307 4.41 10.51 -24.54
N SER A 308 5.37 9.64 -24.82
CA SER A 308 6.02 9.54 -26.13
C SER A 308 6.42 8.09 -26.43
N LEU A 309 6.48 7.76 -27.72
CA LEU A 309 6.96 6.48 -28.23
C LEU A 309 7.73 6.74 -29.53
N ASP A 310 9.06 6.63 -29.46
CA ASP A 310 9.97 6.78 -30.59
C ASP A 310 10.42 5.40 -31.08
N ILE A 311 10.06 5.03 -32.31
CA ILE A 311 10.40 3.72 -32.91
C ILE A 311 11.44 3.92 -34.01
N ASN A 312 12.63 3.35 -33.80
CA ASN A 312 13.79 3.47 -34.68
C ASN A 312 14.31 2.08 -35.08
N GLY A 313 14.02 1.67 -36.32
CA GLY A 313 14.36 0.33 -36.80
C GLY A 313 13.66 -0.72 -35.95
N ASP A 314 14.44 -1.63 -35.39
CA ASP A 314 13.97 -2.70 -34.49
C ASP A 314 14.04 -2.30 -33.01
N THR A 315 14.20 -1.01 -32.69
CA THR A 315 14.22 -0.52 -31.30
C THR A 315 13.15 0.51 -31.03
N PHE A 316 12.71 0.61 -29.77
CA PHE A 316 11.85 1.71 -29.33
C PHE A 316 12.37 2.35 -28.04
N ARG A 317 12.03 3.63 -27.86
CA ARG A 317 12.14 4.38 -26.61
C ARG A 317 10.77 4.96 -26.28
N ALA A 318 10.22 4.60 -25.13
CA ALA A 318 8.95 5.15 -24.66
C ALA A 318 9.12 5.91 -23.34
N THR A 319 8.38 7.00 -23.21
CA THR A 319 8.34 7.80 -21.97
C THR A 319 7.00 7.59 -21.30
N LEU A 320 7.03 7.03 -20.10
CA LEU A 320 5.87 6.85 -19.23
C LEU A 320 5.87 7.94 -18.17
N HIS A 321 4.70 8.50 -17.89
CA HIS A 321 4.50 9.45 -16.81
C HIS A 321 3.43 8.95 -15.86
N TYR A 322 3.81 8.88 -14.60
CA TYR A 322 2.97 8.50 -13.49
C TYR A 322 2.59 9.79 -12.76
N ARG A 323 1.30 10.10 -12.76
CA ARG A 323 0.70 11.13 -11.91
C ARG A 323 -0.02 10.41 -10.77
N ILE A 324 0.40 10.67 -9.55
CA ILE A 324 -0.05 9.95 -8.38
C ILE A 324 -0.48 10.98 -7.35
N GLN A 325 -1.61 10.72 -6.71
CA GLN A 325 -2.08 11.49 -5.58
C GLN A 325 -2.33 10.59 -4.40
N ASP A 326 -2.15 11.14 -3.21
CA ASP A 326 -2.58 10.57 -1.95
C ASP A 326 -3.11 11.70 -1.06
N HIS A 327 -3.72 11.39 0.08
CA HIS A 327 -4.29 12.39 0.98
C HIS A 327 -3.52 12.49 2.29
N PHE A 328 -3.15 13.72 2.66
CA PHE A 328 -2.72 14.05 4.01
C PHE A 328 -3.96 14.41 4.84
N GLY A 329 -4.71 13.39 5.24
CA GLY A 329 -5.87 13.49 6.10
C GLY A 329 -6.19 12.16 6.76
N LEU A 330 -6.99 12.20 7.82
CA LEU A 330 -7.48 11.00 8.51
C LEU A 330 -9.00 10.91 8.42
N ASP A 331 -9.50 9.72 8.16
CA ASP A 331 -10.93 9.42 8.16
C ASP A 331 -11.42 8.73 9.43
N ASP A 332 -12.71 8.43 9.46
CA ASP A 332 -13.36 7.80 10.60
C ASP A 332 -12.89 6.37 10.88
N VAL A 333 -12.44 5.65 9.84
CA VAL A 333 -11.91 4.28 9.94
C VAL A 333 -10.51 4.32 10.54
N ASP A 334 -9.68 5.26 10.10
CA ASP A 334 -8.31 5.43 10.59
C ASP A 334 -8.29 5.59 12.12
N VAL A 335 -8.97 6.60 12.66
CA VAL A 335 -8.87 6.90 14.10
C VAL A 335 -9.51 5.84 15.00
N ARG A 336 -10.41 5.01 14.44
CA ARG A 336 -11.02 3.87 15.14
C ARG A 336 -10.16 2.62 15.08
N HIS A 337 -9.13 2.60 14.25
CA HIS A 337 -8.20 1.49 14.20
C HIS A 337 -7.44 1.39 15.54
N PRO A 338 -7.47 0.23 16.23
CA PRO A 338 -6.92 0.10 17.59
C PRO A 338 -5.44 0.49 17.72
N LEU A 339 -4.65 0.31 16.66
CA LEU A 339 -3.26 0.78 16.61
C LEU A 339 -3.19 2.31 16.55
N TYR A 340 -3.96 2.98 15.68
CA TYR A 340 -3.85 4.43 15.47
C TYR A 340 -4.38 5.20 16.67
N HIS A 341 -5.43 4.69 17.32
CA HIS A 341 -5.95 5.26 18.56
C HIS A 341 -4.89 5.30 19.67
N GLN A 342 -4.01 4.31 19.74
CA GLN A 342 -2.96 4.25 20.78
C GLN A 342 -1.89 5.34 20.56
N PHE A 343 -1.50 5.61 19.31
CA PHE A 343 -0.50 6.64 19.03
C PHE A 343 -1.11 8.04 19.15
N ARG A 344 -0.50 8.85 20.02
CA ARG A 344 -0.92 10.24 20.24
C ARG A 344 -0.84 11.09 18.97
N LEU A 345 0.07 10.75 18.06
CA LEU A 345 0.24 11.38 16.75
C LEU A 345 -1.09 11.48 15.99
N PHE A 346 -1.79 10.34 15.80
CA PHE A 346 -3.05 10.30 15.06
C PHE A 346 -4.19 10.96 15.81
N ARG A 347 -4.21 10.86 17.15
CA ARG A 347 -5.20 11.58 17.98
C ARG A 347 -5.08 13.09 17.82
N ILE A 348 -3.86 13.62 17.84
CA ILE A 348 -3.58 15.05 17.63
C ILE A 348 -3.99 15.47 16.21
N TRP A 349 -3.56 14.71 15.20
CA TRP A 349 -3.87 14.99 13.80
C TRP A 349 -5.38 15.01 13.56
N PHE A 350 -6.10 13.97 14.01
CA PHE A 350 -7.56 13.88 13.85
C PHE A 350 -8.28 15.02 14.55
N VAL A 351 -7.86 15.40 15.77
CA VAL A 351 -8.48 16.54 16.48
C VAL A 351 -8.20 17.87 15.77
N LEU A 352 -6.95 18.12 15.32
CA LEU A 352 -6.61 19.32 14.54
C LEU A 352 -7.46 19.42 13.27
N GLN A 353 -7.70 18.29 12.59
CA GLN A 353 -8.43 18.25 11.33
C GLN A 353 -9.95 18.35 11.51
N ARG A 354 -10.53 17.48 12.33
CA ARG A 354 -11.98 17.18 12.30
C ARG A 354 -12.78 18.01 13.31
N TRP A 355 -12.15 18.53 14.37
CA TRP A 355 -12.87 19.32 15.36
C TRP A 355 -13.29 20.67 14.80
N GLU A 356 -14.58 21.01 14.90
CA GLU A 356 -15.17 22.28 14.44
C GLU A 356 -14.47 23.55 14.99
N GLU A 357 -13.85 23.48 16.16
CA GLU A 357 -13.11 24.59 16.78
C GLU A 357 -11.70 24.79 16.19
N TYR A 358 -11.19 23.82 15.42
CA TYR A 358 -9.89 23.90 14.73
C TYR A 358 -10.04 23.88 13.22
N GLY A 359 -10.61 22.80 12.68
CA GLY A 359 -10.94 22.66 11.26
C GLY A 359 -9.77 22.81 10.30
N TYR A 360 -8.55 22.38 10.68
CA TYR A 360 -7.40 22.44 9.79
C TYR A 360 -7.59 21.51 8.58
N LYS A 361 -7.43 22.06 7.37
CA LYS A 361 -7.73 21.38 6.13
C LYS A 361 -6.71 20.29 5.81
N PRO A 362 -7.15 19.05 5.54
CA PRO A 362 -6.32 18.07 4.86
C PRO A 362 -6.04 18.53 3.43
N PHE A 363 -5.12 17.86 2.76
CA PHE A 363 -4.72 18.22 1.40
C PHE A 363 -4.25 16.99 0.62
N ILE A 364 -4.31 17.11 -0.69
CA ILE A 364 -3.73 16.13 -1.60
C ILE A 364 -2.21 16.29 -1.63
N THR A 365 -1.47 15.20 -1.47
CA THR A 365 -0.06 15.11 -1.83
C THR A 365 0.07 14.64 -3.27
N GLU A 366 0.76 15.41 -4.10
CA GLU A 366 0.97 15.16 -5.52
C GLU A 366 2.39 14.63 -5.77
N MET A 367 2.47 13.52 -6.50
CA MET A 367 3.70 12.80 -6.84
C MET A 367 3.75 12.59 -8.36
N ASN A 368 4.84 13.03 -8.98
CA ASN A 368 5.06 12.92 -10.42
C ASN A 368 6.35 12.16 -10.70
N ALA A 369 6.23 11.06 -11.46
CA ALA A 369 7.39 10.26 -11.84
C ALA A 369 7.39 9.98 -13.34
N THR A 370 8.47 10.38 -14.01
CA THR A 370 8.71 10.06 -15.42
C THR A 370 9.78 8.98 -15.54
N VAL A 371 9.43 7.91 -16.24
CA VAL A 371 10.27 6.73 -16.49
C VAL A 371 10.40 6.52 -17.99
N THR A 372 11.62 6.28 -18.45
CA THR A 372 11.90 5.90 -19.83
C THR A 372 12.11 4.39 -19.89
N ILE A 373 11.44 3.74 -20.82
CA ILE A 373 11.62 2.31 -21.13
C ILE A 373 12.14 2.16 -22.55
N GLU A 374 13.04 1.20 -22.73
CA GLU A 374 13.65 0.89 -24.03
C GLU A 374 13.49 -0.60 -24.31
N GLY A 375 13.13 -0.91 -25.56
CA GLY A 375 12.91 -2.27 -26.02
C GLY A 375 13.45 -2.48 -27.42
N GLN A 376 13.54 -3.75 -27.80
CA GLN A 376 13.99 -4.21 -29.10
C GLN A 376 13.08 -5.36 -29.55
N ARG A 377 12.78 -5.40 -30.84
CA ARG A 377 12.01 -6.46 -31.48
C ARG A 377 12.68 -7.81 -31.21
N GLU A 378 11.91 -8.74 -30.63
CA GLU A 378 12.33 -10.13 -30.50
C GLU A 378 12.13 -10.83 -31.86
N GLY A 379 13.16 -11.57 -32.29
CA GLY A 379 13.29 -12.14 -33.63
C GLY A 379 12.53 -13.42 -33.88
#